data_AF-A0A8T1VVR6-F1
#
_entry.id   AF-A0A8T1VVR6-F1
#
_cell.length_a   1.000
_cell.length_b   1.000
_cell.length_c   1.000
_cell.angle_alpha   90.00
_cell.angle_beta   90.00
_cell.angle_gamma   90.00
#
_symmetry.space_group_name_H-M   'P 1'
#
loop_
_entity.id
_entity.type
_entity.pdbx_description
1 polymer ?
#
loop_
_entity_poly.entity_id
_entity_poly.type
_entity_poly.pdbx_seq_one_letter_code
_entity_poly.pdbx_strand_id
1 'polypeptide(L)'
;MLARSLFRAASSARTSPSLAAAAANLGSAQVARFSDAPTMHGTTILCVRKNGKVCLIGDGQVSLGSTVVKPNAKKVRRIGEHIVAGFAGSTADAFTLMERLEAKLDEYPGQLTRSCVELAKDWRTDKYLRRLEAILIVSDLKQSYTLTGNGDVLEPHDGIIGIGSGGTYALAAARALIDQDLNAETIARKAMKIAADICIYTNENFVVEMLEEGKDDANVEKKE
;
A
#
# COMPACT_ATOMS: atom_id res chain seq x y z
N MET A 1 57.44 -29.61 67.50
CA MET A 1 57.89 -28.52 66.62
C MET A 1 56.81 -28.25 65.57
N LEU A 2 56.56 -26.98 65.29
CA LEU A 2 55.37 -26.38 64.67
C LEU A 2 55.02 -26.79 63.22
N ALA A 3 53.71 -26.98 63.00
CA ALA A 3 52.84 -26.29 62.01
C ALA A 3 52.76 -26.67 60.50
N ARG A 4 51.52 -26.46 60.00
CA ARG A 4 51.02 -26.21 58.62
C ARG A 4 50.75 -27.46 57.78
N SER A 5 49.50 -27.85 57.46
CA SER A 5 48.36 -27.16 56.86
C SER A 5 48.60 -26.61 55.45
N LEU A 6 47.64 -26.94 54.56
CA LEU A 6 47.18 -26.20 53.38
C LEU A 6 47.73 -26.65 52.01
N PHE A 7 46.85 -27.32 51.27
CA PHE A 7 46.33 -26.87 49.97
C PHE A 7 47.25 -25.99 49.12
N ARG A 8 47.60 -26.48 47.93
CA ARG A 8 47.83 -25.61 46.77
C ARG A 8 47.42 -26.29 45.47
N ALA A 9 46.17 -26.06 45.08
CA ALA A 9 45.79 -26.04 43.67
C ALA A 9 46.42 -24.79 43.03
N ALA A 10 47.04 -24.92 41.87
CA ALA A 10 47.14 -23.87 40.84
C ALA A 10 47.90 -24.40 39.61
N SER A 11 47.17 -24.83 38.58
CA SER A 11 47.63 -24.72 37.20
C SER A 11 46.42 -24.67 36.28
N SER A 12 46.00 -23.44 35.95
CA SER A 12 45.40 -23.09 34.65
C SER A 12 45.04 -21.60 34.69
N ALA A 13 45.93 -20.75 34.21
CA ALA A 13 45.56 -19.39 33.84
C ALA A 13 45.80 -19.24 32.34
N ARG A 14 44.76 -19.54 31.57
CA ARG A 14 44.61 -19.02 30.20
C ARG A 14 44.45 -17.51 30.34
N THR A 15 45.36 -16.75 29.72
CA THR A 15 45.30 -15.30 29.63
C THR A 15 44.05 -14.88 28.87
N SER A 16 43.09 -14.28 29.58
CA SER A 16 41.95 -13.59 28.97
C SER A 16 42.43 -12.38 28.17
N PRO A 17 41.90 -12.12 26.97
CA PRO A 17 42.17 -10.87 26.27
C PRO A 17 41.71 -9.69 27.13
N SER A 18 42.52 -8.63 27.20
CA SER A 18 42.23 -7.46 28.01
C SER A 18 40.92 -6.79 27.58
N LEU A 19 40.18 -6.27 28.55
CA LEU A 19 38.96 -5.45 28.37
C LEU A 19 39.13 -4.30 27.37
N ALA A 20 40.37 -3.87 27.10
CA ALA A 20 40.69 -2.84 26.10
C ALA A 20 40.41 -3.30 24.65
N ALA A 21 40.61 -4.59 24.33
CA ALA A 21 40.34 -5.12 22.98
C ALA A 21 38.83 -5.24 22.70
N ALA A 22 38.00 -5.45 23.73
CA ALA A 22 36.55 -5.44 23.61
C ALA A 22 35.99 -4.01 23.41
N ALA A 23 36.65 -2.99 23.97
CA ALA A 23 36.25 -1.60 23.83
C ALA A 23 36.53 -1.00 22.44
N ALA A 24 37.58 -1.46 21.75
CA ALA A 24 37.96 -0.95 20.43
C ALA A 24 36.97 -1.35 19.31
N ASN A 25 36.17 -2.40 19.51
CA ASN A 25 35.11 -2.82 18.58
C ASN A 25 33.75 -2.16 18.84
N LEU A 26 33.63 -1.29 19.84
CA LEU A 26 32.41 -0.51 20.11
C LEU A 26 32.37 0.82 19.34
N GLY A 27 33.33 1.07 18.45
CA GLY A 27 33.49 2.31 17.69
C GLY A 27 32.70 2.42 16.38
N SER A 28 31.92 1.41 15.99
CA SER A 28 31.08 1.46 14.78
C SER A 28 29.88 0.53 14.83
N ALA A 29 29.42 0.17 16.04
CA ALA A 29 28.07 -0.33 16.22
C ALA A 29 27.12 0.81 15.84
N GLN A 30 26.75 0.80 14.57
CA GLN A 30 25.84 1.68 13.88
C GLN A 30 24.75 2.16 14.83
N VAL A 31 24.96 3.34 15.41
CA VAL A 31 23.88 4.12 16.00
C VAL A 31 22.90 4.22 14.84
N ALA A 32 21.80 3.47 14.93
CA ALA A 32 20.70 3.59 14.01
C ALA A 32 20.41 5.08 13.98
N ARG A 33 20.77 5.73 12.87
CA ARG A 33 20.23 7.04 12.56
C ARG A 33 18.76 6.74 12.39
N PHE A 34 17.99 6.85 13.48
CA PHE A 34 16.59 7.16 13.38
C PHE A 34 16.56 8.36 12.45
N SER A 35 16.06 8.16 11.24
CA SER A 35 15.70 9.28 10.40
C SER A 35 14.68 10.06 11.21
N ASP A 36 15.10 11.15 11.85
CA ASP A 36 14.26 12.00 12.71
C ASP A 36 13.14 12.72 11.92
N ALA A 37 13.07 12.51 10.61
CA ALA A 37 11.95 12.96 9.80
C ALA A 37 10.79 11.97 9.93
N PRO A 38 9.63 12.39 10.45
CA PRO A 38 8.47 11.51 10.54
C PRO A 38 8.04 11.05 9.14
N THR A 39 7.89 9.73 8.96
CA THR A 39 7.43 9.11 7.71
C THR A 39 5.95 9.43 7.48
N MET A 40 5.59 9.77 6.24
CA MET A 40 4.19 9.94 5.86
C MET A 40 3.56 8.58 5.55
N HIS A 41 2.57 8.19 6.34
CA HIS A 41 1.76 7.00 6.09
C HIS A 41 0.49 7.41 5.33
N GLY A 42 0.32 6.80 4.17
CA GLY A 42 -0.87 6.97 3.33
C GLY A 42 -2.06 6.12 3.77
N THR A 43 -3.18 6.39 3.10
CA THR A 43 -4.43 5.65 3.19
C THR A 43 -4.27 4.20 2.74
N THR A 44 -5.14 3.34 3.22
CA THR A 44 -5.40 1.98 2.76
C THR A 44 -6.45 2.01 1.66
N ILE A 45 -6.19 1.29 0.57
CA ILE A 45 -7.14 1.15 -0.53
C ILE A 45 -7.28 -0.33 -0.88
N LEU A 46 -8.51 -0.76 -1.08
CA LEU A 46 -8.88 -2.12 -1.45
C LEU A 46 -9.77 -2.09 -2.68
N CYS A 47 -9.44 -2.92 -3.66
CA CYS A 47 -10.27 -3.24 -4.81
C CYS A 47 -10.79 -4.66 -4.67
N VAL A 48 -12.10 -4.86 -4.86
CA VAL A 48 -12.75 -6.17 -4.86
C VAL A 48 -13.61 -6.28 -6.12
N ARG A 49 -13.30 -7.26 -6.96
CA ARG A 49 -14.15 -7.67 -8.09
C ARG A 49 -14.94 -8.91 -7.70
N LYS A 50 -16.26 -8.87 -7.89
CA LYS A 50 -17.12 -10.04 -7.70
C LYS A 50 -18.43 -9.90 -8.47
N ASN A 51 -18.84 -10.97 -9.14
CA ASN A 51 -20.14 -11.09 -9.83
C ASN A 51 -20.45 -9.91 -10.78
N GLY A 52 -19.50 -9.55 -11.65
CA GLY A 52 -19.66 -8.45 -12.61
C GLY A 52 -19.66 -7.04 -11.98
N LYS A 53 -19.27 -6.91 -10.71
CA LYS A 53 -19.17 -5.63 -10.00
C LYS A 53 -17.76 -5.40 -9.49
N VAL A 54 -17.35 -4.15 -9.46
CA VAL A 54 -16.10 -3.70 -8.84
C VAL A 54 -16.43 -2.72 -7.74
N CYS A 55 -15.85 -2.96 -6.57
CA CYS A 55 -15.82 -2.01 -5.47
C CYS A 55 -14.38 -1.58 -5.23
N LEU A 56 -14.12 -0.28 -5.36
CA LEU A 56 -12.89 0.35 -4.92
C LEU A 56 -13.19 1.18 -3.66
N ILE A 57 -12.60 0.80 -2.55
CA ILE A 57 -12.78 1.46 -1.25
C ILE A 57 -11.43 1.97 -0.75
N GLY A 58 -11.42 3.15 -0.14
CA GLY A 58 -10.25 3.69 0.54
C GLY A 58 -10.64 4.31 1.88
N ASP A 59 -9.76 4.24 2.86
CA ASP A 59 -9.92 5.01 4.09
C ASP A 59 -9.43 6.46 3.92
N GLY A 60 -9.64 7.28 4.94
CA GLY A 60 -9.32 8.70 4.92
C GLY A 60 -8.06 9.08 5.68
N GLN A 61 -7.40 8.16 6.39
CA GLN A 61 -6.32 8.52 7.29
C GLN A 61 -5.02 8.83 6.56
N VAL A 62 -4.44 9.99 6.88
CA VAL A 62 -3.08 10.38 6.52
C VAL A 62 -2.37 10.71 7.82
N SER A 63 -1.28 9.99 8.10
CA SER A 63 -0.51 10.12 9.34
C SER A 63 0.92 10.55 9.05
N LEU A 64 1.46 11.44 9.87
CA LEU A 64 2.87 11.83 9.85
C LEU A 64 3.52 11.30 11.13
N GLY A 65 4.29 10.22 11.01
CA GLY A 65 4.70 9.43 12.17
C GLY A 65 3.47 8.89 12.90
N SER A 66 3.36 9.17 14.19
CA SER A 66 2.21 8.77 15.04
C SER A 66 1.04 9.76 15.04
N THR A 67 1.17 10.90 14.37
CA THR A 67 0.16 11.97 14.39
C THR A 67 -0.76 11.87 13.18
N VAL A 68 -2.07 11.82 13.40
CA VAL A 68 -3.06 11.94 12.32
C VAL A 68 -3.11 13.38 11.83
N VAL A 69 -2.68 13.61 10.59
CA VAL A 69 -2.68 14.94 9.95
C VAL A 69 -4.03 15.23 9.30
N LYS A 70 -4.63 14.23 8.67
CA LYS A 70 -5.94 14.35 8.02
C LYS A 70 -6.70 13.04 8.15
N PRO A 71 -7.94 13.05 8.67
CA PRO A 71 -8.72 11.82 8.87
C PRO A 71 -9.62 11.46 7.67
N ASN A 72 -9.77 12.35 6.67
CA ASN A 72 -10.76 12.25 5.60
C ASN A 72 -10.19 12.54 4.20
N ALA A 73 -8.98 12.06 3.90
CA ALA A 73 -8.45 12.09 2.54
C ALA A 73 -9.35 11.29 1.58
N LYS A 74 -9.43 11.74 0.33
CA LYS A 74 -10.15 11.04 -0.73
C LYS A 74 -9.14 10.69 -1.81
N LYS A 75 -8.72 9.43 -1.86
CA LYS A 75 -7.72 8.93 -2.83
C LYS A 75 -8.25 7.84 -3.76
N VAL A 76 -9.55 7.60 -3.72
CA VAL A 76 -10.30 6.84 -4.72
C VAL A 76 -11.16 7.82 -5.50
N ARG A 77 -11.25 7.62 -6.82
CA ARG A 77 -12.10 8.41 -7.71
C ARG A 77 -12.44 7.61 -8.96
N ARG A 78 -13.54 8.01 -9.61
CA ARG A 78 -13.88 7.57 -10.95
C ARG A 78 -13.14 8.40 -12.00
N ILE A 79 -12.69 7.76 -13.08
CA ILE A 79 -12.18 8.38 -14.29
C ILE A 79 -13.15 8.06 -15.43
N GLY A 80 -13.72 9.10 -16.04
CA GLY A 80 -14.80 8.92 -17.01
C GLY A 80 -15.99 8.16 -16.41
N GLU A 81 -16.63 7.32 -17.21
CA GLU A 81 -17.81 6.55 -16.76
C GLU A 81 -17.43 5.14 -16.29
N HIS A 82 -16.45 4.50 -16.93
CA HIS A 82 -16.24 3.05 -16.80
C HIS A 82 -15.00 2.64 -15.98
N ILE A 83 -14.24 3.59 -15.43
CA ILE A 83 -12.98 3.30 -14.75
C ILE A 83 -12.99 3.87 -13.33
N VAL A 84 -12.54 3.07 -12.37
CA VAL A 84 -12.22 3.53 -11.01
C VAL A 84 -10.73 3.38 -10.76
N ALA A 85 -10.15 4.36 -10.09
CA ALA A 85 -8.75 4.32 -9.74
C ALA A 85 -8.51 4.87 -8.33
N GLY A 86 -7.50 4.31 -7.69
CA GLY A 86 -7.17 4.55 -6.30
C GLY A 86 -5.67 4.59 -6.09
N PHE A 87 -5.20 5.44 -5.20
CA PHE A 87 -3.78 5.69 -5.05
C PHE A 87 -3.28 5.71 -3.59
N ALA A 88 -2.20 4.99 -3.31
CA ALA A 88 -1.46 5.09 -2.04
C ALA A 88 -0.12 5.81 -2.27
N GLY A 89 0.13 6.87 -1.49
CA GLY A 89 1.31 7.73 -1.61
C GLY A 89 0.98 9.20 -1.30
N SER A 90 1.81 10.14 -1.76
CA SER A 90 1.55 11.57 -1.55
C SER A 90 0.39 12.08 -2.42
N THR A 91 -0.34 13.09 -1.94
CA THR A 91 -1.48 13.64 -2.69
C THR A 91 -1.05 14.30 -4.01
N ALA A 92 0.14 14.92 -4.06
CA ALA A 92 0.65 15.56 -5.27
C ALA A 92 0.95 14.53 -6.38
N ASP A 93 1.53 13.40 -6.00
CA ASP A 93 1.80 12.28 -6.90
C ASP A 93 0.50 11.70 -7.45
N ALA A 94 -0.51 11.57 -6.59
CA ALA A 94 -1.83 11.08 -6.96
C ALA A 94 -2.49 11.92 -8.05
N PHE A 95 -2.38 13.26 -7.97
CA PHE A 95 -2.92 14.13 -9.01
C PHE A 95 -2.19 13.95 -10.33
N THR A 96 -0.85 13.99 -10.28
CA THR A 96 0.00 13.89 -11.46
C THR A 96 -0.19 12.56 -12.21
N LEU A 97 -0.21 11.44 -11.48
CA LEU A 97 -0.33 10.11 -12.09
C LEU A 97 -1.70 9.88 -12.72
N MET A 98 -2.75 10.45 -12.13
CA MET A 98 -4.11 10.31 -12.63
C MET A 98 -4.36 11.19 -13.85
N GLU A 99 -3.84 12.41 -13.89
CA GLU A 99 -3.86 13.23 -15.11
C GLU A 99 -3.14 12.53 -16.27
N ARG A 100 -2.00 11.89 -15.99
CA ARG A 100 -1.30 11.08 -17.01
C ARG A 100 -2.08 9.82 -17.39
N LEU A 101 -2.74 9.16 -16.45
CA LEU A 101 -3.60 8.01 -16.74
C LEU A 101 -4.78 8.42 -17.64
N GLU A 102 -5.45 9.52 -17.32
CA GLU A 102 -6.53 10.10 -18.13
C GLU A 102 -6.05 10.35 -19.57
N ALA A 103 -4.89 11.01 -19.74
CA ALA A 103 -4.31 11.21 -21.06
C ALA A 103 -4.05 9.90 -21.84
N LYS A 104 -3.61 8.83 -21.17
CA LYS A 104 -3.41 7.52 -21.81
C LYS A 104 -4.70 6.78 -22.12
N LEU A 105 -5.77 7.04 -21.37
CA LEU A 105 -7.09 6.49 -21.65
C LEU A 105 -7.73 7.19 -22.86
N ASP A 106 -7.51 8.50 -23.01
CA ASP A 106 -7.93 9.27 -24.17
C ASP A 106 -7.15 8.87 -25.45
N GLU A 107 -5.85 8.59 -25.31
CA GLU A 107 -5.00 8.12 -26.41
C GLU A 107 -5.39 6.69 -26.88
N TYR A 108 -5.83 5.84 -25.94
CA TYR A 108 -6.19 4.44 -26.21
C TYR A 108 -7.60 4.08 -25.69
N PRO A 109 -8.68 4.61 -26.29
CA PRO A 109 -10.04 4.39 -25.80
C PRO A 109 -10.40 2.90 -25.75
N GLY A 110 -10.98 2.48 -24.62
CA GLY A 110 -11.44 1.10 -24.39
C GLY A 110 -10.31 0.07 -24.19
N GLN A 111 -9.04 0.48 -24.15
CA GLN A 111 -7.89 -0.41 -24.00
C GLN A 111 -7.18 -0.18 -22.67
N LEU A 112 -7.84 -0.50 -21.55
CA LEU A 112 -7.31 -0.26 -20.20
C LEU A 112 -5.89 -0.85 -20.02
N THR A 113 -5.68 -2.10 -20.41
CA THR A 113 -4.38 -2.78 -20.32
C THR A 113 -3.28 -2.00 -21.02
N ARG A 114 -3.56 -1.48 -22.23
CA ARG A 114 -2.60 -0.70 -23.01
C ARG A 114 -2.30 0.62 -22.34
N SER A 115 -3.32 1.36 -21.90
CA SER A 115 -3.14 2.63 -21.18
C SER A 115 -2.31 2.44 -19.91
N CYS A 116 -2.54 1.36 -19.15
CA CYS A 116 -1.75 1.03 -17.96
C CYS A 116 -0.29 0.72 -18.30
N VAL A 117 -0.02 -0.05 -19.36
CA VAL A 117 1.34 -0.38 -19.81
C VAL A 117 2.09 0.86 -20.28
N GLU A 118 1.45 1.73 -21.06
CA GLU A 118 2.09 2.97 -21.53
C GLU A 118 2.34 3.95 -20.37
N LEU A 119 1.41 4.06 -19.41
CA LEU A 119 1.65 4.84 -18.19
C LEU A 119 2.83 4.28 -17.39
N ALA A 120 2.92 2.95 -17.21
CA ALA A 120 4.00 2.32 -16.46
C ALA A 120 5.38 2.55 -17.12
N LYS A 121 5.45 2.53 -18.46
CA LYS A 121 6.66 2.90 -19.22
C LYS A 121 7.05 4.36 -18.99
N ASP A 122 6.10 5.28 -19.10
CA ASP A 122 6.34 6.71 -18.88
C ASP A 122 6.77 6.97 -17.43
N TRP A 123 6.15 6.29 -16.46
CA TRP A 123 6.49 6.40 -15.05
C TRP A 123 7.92 5.94 -14.77
N ARG A 124 8.34 4.79 -15.31
CA ARG A 124 9.69 4.24 -15.14
C ARG A 124 10.78 5.10 -15.79
N THR A 125 10.47 5.72 -16.93
CA THR A 125 11.46 6.47 -17.72
C THR A 125 11.59 7.94 -17.29
N ASP A 126 10.51 8.54 -16.78
CA ASP A 126 10.52 9.91 -16.28
C ASP A 126 11.40 10.05 -15.02
N LYS A 127 12.34 11.00 -15.08
CA LYS A 127 13.33 11.26 -14.02
C LYS A 127 12.67 11.60 -12.68
N TYR A 128 11.52 12.28 -12.70
CA TYR A 128 10.79 12.70 -11.52
C TYR A 128 9.85 11.60 -11.03
N LEU A 129 9.06 11.00 -11.92
CA LEU A 129 8.04 10.03 -11.50
C LEU A 129 8.63 8.75 -10.90
N ARG A 130 9.78 8.27 -11.38
CA ARG A 130 10.40 7.04 -10.85
C ARG A 130 10.84 7.12 -9.38
N ARG A 131 10.86 8.33 -8.79
CA ARG A 131 11.21 8.55 -7.38
C ARG A 131 9.99 8.54 -6.47
N LEU A 132 8.80 8.46 -7.03
CA LEU A 132 7.57 8.44 -6.26
C LEU A 132 7.39 7.06 -5.63
N GLU A 133 7.15 7.01 -4.32
CA GLU A 133 6.90 5.78 -3.54
C GLU A 133 5.44 5.29 -3.68
N ALA A 134 4.90 5.54 -4.85
CA ALA A 134 3.51 5.71 -5.14
C ALA A 134 2.99 4.43 -5.81
N ILE A 135 1.84 3.93 -5.37
CA ILE A 135 1.21 2.73 -5.92
C ILE A 135 -0.22 3.07 -6.36
N LEU A 136 -0.57 2.66 -7.57
CA LEU A 136 -1.85 2.96 -8.20
C LEU A 136 -2.63 1.67 -8.45
N ILE A 137 -3.92 1.66 -8.09
CA ILE A 137 -4.91 0.68 -8.54
C ILE A 137 -5.73 1.34 -9.63
N VAL A 138 -5.96 0.62 -10.73
CA VAL A 138 -6.88 1.01 -11.80
C VAL A 138 -7.75 -0.18 -12.15
N SER A 139 -9.05 0.03 -12.35
CA SER A 139 -9.98 -1.05 -12.64
C SER A 139 -11.12 -0.59 -13.54
N ASP A 140 -11.48 -1.41 -14.51
CA ASP A 140 -12.76 -1.36 -15.23
C ASP A 140 -13.66 -2.55 -14.82
N LEU A 141 -14.76 -2.81 -15.53
CA LEU A 141 -15.64 -3.96 -15.28
C LEU A 141 -15.05 -5.34 -15.64
N LYS A 142 -13.93 -5.38 -16.38
CA LYS A 142 -13.31 -6.61 -16.88
C LYS A 142 -12.02 -6.97 -16.14
N GLN A 143 -11.13 -6.00 -15.94
CA GLN A 143 -9.75 -6.17 -15.50
C GLN A 143 -9.37 -5.13 -14.42
N SER A 144 -8.47 -5.52 -13.53
CA SER A 144 -7.93 -4.66 -12.47
C SER A 144 -6.41 -4.76 -12.46
N TYR A 145 -5.72 -3.63 -12.33
CA TYR A 145 -4.26 -3.56 -12.34
C TYR A 145 -3.71 -2.80 -11.15
N THR A 146 -2.56 -3.26 -10.66
CA THR A 146 -1.66 -2.50 -9.79
C THR A 146 -0.50 -1.98 -10.61
N LEU A 147 -0.21 -0.68 -10.51
CA LEU A 147 0.91 -0.03 -11.17
C LEU A 147 1.88 0.54 -10.15
N THR A 148 3.18 0.43 -10.45
CA THR A 148 4.27 0.91 -9.59
C THR A 148 5.23 1.81 -10.37
N GLY A 149 5.99 2.64 -9.65
CA GLY A 149 7.07 3.46 -10.25
C GLY A 149 8.23 2.68 -10.86
N ASN A 150 8.30 1.37 -10.61
CA ASN A 150 9.28 0.48 -11.27
C ASN A 150 8.84 0.09 -12.69
N GLY A 151 7.62 0.46 -13.10
CA GLY A 151 7.04 0.08 -14.39
C GLY A 151 6.36 -1.28 -14.37
N ASP A 152 5.98 -1.78 -13.19
CA ASP A 152 5.22 -3.02 -13.09
C ASP A 152 3.74 -2.76 -13.38
N VAL A 153 3.10 -3.69 -14.10
CA VAL A 153 1.64 -3.74 -14.31
C VAL A 153 1.17 -5.13 -13.94
N LEU A 154 0.47 -5.23 -12.80
CA LEU A 154 0.16 -6.51 -12.16
C LEU A 154 -1.34 -6.71 -12.07
N GLU A 155 -1.84 -7.78 -12.68
CA GLU A 155 -3.23 -8.22 -12.55
C GLU A 155 -3.34 -9.29 -11.44
N PRO A 156 -4.28 -9.15 -10.49
CA PRO A 156 -4.50 -10.17 -9.47
C PRO A 156 -5.25 -11.37 -10.07
N HIS A 157 -4.85 -12.58 -9.67
CA HIS A 157 -5.53 -13.81 -10.09
C HIS A 157 -6.93 -13.98 -9.49
N ASP A 158 -7.19 -13.36 -8.33
CA ASP A 158 -8.42 -13.48 -7.54
C ASP A 158 -9.32 -12.23 -7.64
N GLY A 159 -8.92 -11.23 -8.43
CA GLY A 159 -9.68 -9.98 -8.57
C GLY A 159 -9.67 -9.08 -7.33
N ILE A 160 -8.73 -9.29 -6.40
CA ILE A 160 -8.61 -8.49 -5.16
C ILE A 160 -7.24 -7.82 -5.11
N ILE A 161 -7.22 -6.51 -4.83
CA ILE A 161 -5.98 -5.74 -4.70
C ILE A 161 -6.05 -4.90 -3.44
N GLY A 162 -5.06 -5.02 -2.55
CA GLY A 162 -4.92 -4.15 -1.38
C GLY A 162 -3.59 -3.40 -1.41
N ILE A 163 -3.62 -2.08 -1.27
CA ILE A 163 -2.44 -1.22 -1.21
C ILE A 163 -2.52 -0.26 -0.01
N GLY A 164 -1.39 0.38 0.31
CA GLY A 164 -1.31 1.33 1.42
C GLY A 164 -1.00 0.69 2.77
N SER A 165 -1.11 1.48 3.84
CA SER A 165 -0.60 1.13 5.17
C SER A 165 -1.23 -0.13 5.76
N GLY A 166 -2.53 -0.34 5.56
CA GLY A 166 -3.29 -1.52 5.97
C GLY A 166 -3.69 -2.44 4.81
N GLY A 167 -3.08 -2.27 3.62
CA GLY A 167 -3.48 -2.97 2.40
C GLY A 167 -3.43 -4.50 2.51
N THR A 168 -2.43 -5.04 3.21
CA THR A 168 -2.27 -6.49 3.41
C THR A 168 -3.34 -7.07 4.34
N TYR A 169 -3.74 -6.34 5.38
CA TYR A 169 -4.84 -6.76 6.28
C TYR A 169 -6.17 -6.77 5.53
N ALA A 170 -6.46 -5.70 4.78
CA ALA A 170 -7.65 -5.59 3.96
C ALA A 170 -7.69 -6.70 2.89
N LEU A 171 -6.56 -6.96 2.21
CA LEU A 171 -6.44 -8.01 1.21
C LEU A 171 -6.72 -9.40 1.79
N ALA A 172 -6.09 -9.73 2.93
CA ALA A 172 -6.28 -11.02 3.59
C ALA A 172 -7.74 -11.22 4.04
N ALA A 173 -8.35 -10.20 4.64
CA ALA A 173 -9.75 -10.23 5.06
C ALA A 173 -10.71 -10.37 3.87
N ALA A 174 -10.48 -9.63 2.78
CA ALA A 174 -11.29 -9.73 1.58
C ALA A 174 -11.22 -11.11 0.94
N ARG A 175 -10.01 -11.70 0.86
CA ARG A 175 -9.81 -13.08 0.38
C ARG A 175 -10.56 -14.11 1.21
N ALA A 176 -10.59 -13.96 2.53
CA ALA A 176 -11.35 -14.86 3.40
C ALA A 176 -12.88 -14.75 3.24
N LEU A 177 -13.36 -13.62 2.71
CA LEU A 177 -14.79 -13.33 2.53
C LEU A 177 -15.28 -13.55 1.09
N ILE A 178 -14.37 -13.74 0.12
CA ILE A 178 -14.71 -13.73 -1.32
C ILE A 178 -15.65 -14.89 -1.71
N ASP A 179 -15.52 -16.05 -1.08
CA ASP A 179 -16.32 -17.25 -1.36
C ASP A 179 -17.70 -17.24 -0.68
N GLN A 180 -17.97 -16.28 0.20
CA GLN A 180 -19.26 -16.17 0.89
C GLN A 180 -20.34 -15.60 -0.02
N ASP A 181 -21.62 -15.78 0.30
CA ASP A 181 -22.73 -15.15 -0.43
C ASP A 181 -22.88 -13.66 -0.04
N LEU A 182 -21.90 -12.86 -0.43
CA LEU A 182 -21.80 -11.42 -0.18
C LEU A 182 -21.46 -10.68 -1.47
N ASN A 183 -22.01 -9.48 -1.65
CA ASN A 183 -21.66 -8.61 -2.77
C ASN A 183 -20.28 -7.93 -2.59
N ALA A 184 -19.71 -7.40 -3.67
CA ALA A 184 -18.37 -6.79 -3.70
C ALA A 184 -18.22 -5.66 -2.66
N GLU A 185 -19.20 -4.76 -2.55
CA GLU A 185 -19.16 -3.64 -1.59
C GLU A 185 -19.16 -4.13 -0.14
N THR A 186 -19.99 -5.13 0.17
CA THR A 186 -20.12 -5.69 1.52
C THR A 186 -18.82 -6.36 1.95
N ILE A 187 -18.18 -7.11 1.05
CA ILE A 187 -16.87 -7.71 1.28
C ILE A 187 -15.84 -6.61 1.54
N ALA A 188 -15.78 -5.60 0.65
CA ALA A 188 -14.81 -4.52 0.73
C ALA A 188 -14.95 -3.73 2.05
N ARG A 189 -16.17 -3.38 2.47
CA ARG A 189 -16.43 -2.68 3.74
C ARG A 189 -16.05 -3.52 4.95
N LYS A 190 -16.42 -4.81 4.99
CA LYS A 190 -16.05 -5.71 6.10
C LYS A 190 -14.53 -5.88 6.21
N ALA A 191 -13.86 -6.05 5.07
CA ALA A 191 -12.42 -6.21 5.01
C ALA A 191 -11.67 -4.93 5.45
N MET A 192 -12.12 -3.77 4.99
CA MET A 192 -11.57 -2.48 5.41
C MET A 192 -11.80 -2.19 6.90
N LYS A 193 -12.95 -2.61 7.45
CA LYS A 193 -13.20 -2.53 8.88
C LYS A 193 -12.18 -3.35 9.69
N ILE A 194 -11.93 -4.59 9.28
CA ILE A 194 -10.89 -5.44 9.90
C ILE A 194 -9.51 -4.77 9.80
N ALA A 195 -9.21 -4.14 8.66
CA ALA A 195 -7.95 -3.40 8.51
C ALA A 195 -7.86 -2.20 9.46
N ALA A 196 -8.95 -1.46 9.69
CA ALA A 196 -9.01 -0.35 10.64
C ALA A 196 -8.89 -0.81 12.10
N ASP A 197 -9.41 -1.99 12.44
CA ASP A 197 -9.29 -2.56 13.79
C ASP A 197 -7.84 -2.99 14.12
N ILE A 198 -7.02 -3.30 13.10
CA ILE A 198 -5.66 -3.84 13.27
C ILE A 198 -4.58 -2.79 12.99
N CYS A 199 -4.74 -1.99 11.95
CA CYS A 199 -3.73 -1.05 11.47
C CYS A 199 -3.94 0.34 12.07
N ILE A 200 -2.97 0.80 12.88
CA ILE A 200 -3.00 2.15 13.48
C ILE A 200 -3.03 3.31 12.46
N TYR A 201 -2.74 3.02 11.18
CA TYR A 201 -2.71 3.99 10.09
C TYR A 201 -3.95 3.92 9.19
N THR A 202 -4.97 3.16 9.56
CA THR A 202 -6.22 3.00 8.81
C THR A 202 -7.41 3.32 9.73
N ASN A 203 -8.37 4.11 9.26
CA ASN A 203 -9.58 4.42 10.02
C ASN A 203 -10.86 3.93 9.32
N GLU A 204 -12.02 4.15 9.96
CA GLU A 204 -13.33 3.79 9.42
C GLU A 204 -13.96 4.86 8.50
N ASN A 205 -13.23 5.93 8.15
CA ASN A 205 -13.73 6.98 7.26
C ASN A 205 -13.59 6.56 5.80
N PHE A 206 -14.48 5.67 5.36
CA PHE A 206 -14.40 5.07 4.04
C PHE A 206 -15.02 5.93 2.93
N VAL A 207 -14.32 5.96 1.79
CA VAL A 207 -14.82 6.45 0.51
C VAL A 207 -14.92 5.25 -0.43
N VAL A 208 -16.04 5.13 -1.14
CA VAL A 208 -16.34 3.98 -2.00
C VAL A 208 -16.70 4.46 -3.40
N GLU A 209 -16.11 3.82 -4.40
CA GLU A 209 -16.45 3.95 -5.81
C GLU A 209 -16.82 2.56 -6.36
N MET A 210 -17.92 2.49 -7.11
CA MET A 210 -18.49 1.24 -7.60
C MET A 210 -18.61 1.25 -9.12
N LEU A 211 -18.31 0.12 -9.77
CA LEU A 211 -18.69 -0.14 -11.16
C LEU A 211 -19.67 -1.32 -11.19
N GLU A 212 -20.75 -1.18 -11.94
CA GLU A 212 -21.78 -2.22 -12.14
C GLU A 212 -22.21 -2.23 -13.61
N GLU A 213 -22.43 -3.40 -14.21
CA GLU A 213 -23.03 -3.51 -15.54
C GLU A 213 -24.45 -2.88 -15.55
N GLY A 214 -24.69 -1.94 -16.47
CA GLY A 214 -26.04 -1.41 -16.75
C GLY A 214 -26.45 -0.11 -16.06
N LYS A 215 -25.56 0.61 -15.35
CA LYS A 215 -25.85 1.96 -14.82
C LYS A 215 -25.22 3.11 -15.61
N ASP A 216 -24.21 2.83 -16.43
CA ASP A 216 -23.47 3.90 -17.10
C ASP A 216 -24.20 4.43 -18.37
N ASP A 217 -25.05 3.63 -19.02
CA ASP A 217 -25.80 4.07 -20.22
C ASP A 217 -26.97 5.02 -19.90
N ALA A 218 -27.46 5.03 -18.65
CA ALA A 218 -28.66 5.80 -18.26
C ALA A 218 -28.41 7.31 -18.11
N ASN A 219 -27.16 7.77 -18.19
CA ASN A 219 -26.80 9.18 -18.03
C ASN A 219 -26.56 9.90 -19.37
N VAL A 220 -26.51 9.17 -20.48
CA VAL A 220 -26.36 9.71 -21.84
C VAL A 220 -27.71 10.18 -22.41
N GLU A 221 -28.82 9.51 -22.07
CA GLU A 221 -30.15 9.82 -22.62
C GLU A 221 -30.87 11.03 -21.98
N LYS A 222 -30.28 11.70 -20.97
CA LYS A 222 -30.90 12.87 -20.32
C LYS A 222 -30.31 14.23 -20.72
N LYS A 223 -29.56 14.28 -21.83
CA LYS A 223 -28.88 15.50 -22.29
C LYS A 223 -29.26 15.96 -23.71
N GLU A 224 -30.42 15.53 -24.21
CA GLU A 224 -31.06 16.11 -25.40
C GLU A 224 -32.34 16.89 -25.05
#